data_AF-A0A4Y8I6E7-F1
#
_entry.id   AF-A0A4Y8I6E7-F1
#
_cell.length_a   1.000
_cell.length_b   1.000
_cell.length_c   1.000
_cell.angle_alpha   90.00
_cell.angle_beta   90.00
_cell.angle_gamma   90.00
#
_symmetry.space_group_name_H-M   'P 1'
#
loop_
_entity.id
_entity.type
_entity.pdbx_description
1 polymer ?
#
loop_
_entity_poly.entity_id
_entity_poly.type
_entity_poly.pdbx_seq_one_letter_code
_entity_poly.pdbx_strand_id
1 'polypeptide(L)'
;MSSELREKLLKIIVVLISTYLFLLGIKLLGHSFKLFGEGFAEAMLQMTSNPLAGLLMGIVATSLIQSSSTTTSIVVGLVAGDALTLPNAIPIVMGANIGTTITNTLVSLGHIANKVEFKRAFSASVVHDFFNICAVLLFFPLEMKFHFIQKSAVILQEGFSVAGGMTFFNPLKFVLNPAIQFIDRLFENLPYASILLMIFSFILMFGALSYIIKTMRSLVLNKLEIIINSYLFKNDISGFVFGILMTIFVQSSSVTTSIIIPLAGAGFVTVRQIFPYTLGANIGTTVTAILAALATQNVVAVTVAFSHLIFNIFGIVVFYPLRALPIFLSIFIAEKASASTRSLLVIVVVYILLHFIPIAFLFF
;
A
#
# COMPACT_ATOMS: atom_id res chain seq x y z
N MET A 1 5.51 -22.25 -30.24
CA MET A 1 4.92 -21.43 -29.16
C MET A 1 4.24 -20.23 -29.80
N SER A 2 2.96 -19.96 -29.52
CA SER A 2 2.26 -18.80 -30.10
C SER A 2 2.94 -17.49 -29.65
N SER A 3 2.92 -16.45 -30.50
CA SER A 3 3.49 -15.13 -30.18
C SER A 3 2.93 -14.57 -28.87
N GLU A 4 1.64 -14.78 -28.62
CA GLU A 4 0.95 -14.38 -27.40
C GLU A 4 1.43 -15.14 -26.15
N LEU A 5 1.71 -16.44 -26.26
CA LEU A 5 2.24 -17.23 -25.14
C LEU A 5 3.68 -16.81 -24.81
N ARG A 6 4.49 -16.48 -25.83
CA ARG A 6 5.85 -15.96 -25.65
C ARG A 6 5.85 -14.62 -24.93
N GLU A 7 4.98 -13.70 -25.33
CA GLU A 7 4.80 -12.41 -24.66
C GLU A 7 4.31 -12.60 -23.22
N LYS A 8 3.34 -13.51 -23.03
CA LYS A 8 2.94 -14.18 -21.77
C LYS A 8 4.12 -14.40 -20.82
N LEU A 9 4.98 -15.31 -21.25
CA LEU A 9 6.10 -15.81 -20.46
C LEU A 9 7.16 -14.73 -20.22
N LEU A 10 7.47 -13.89 -21.22
CA LEU A 10 8.41 -12.79 -21.06
C LEU A 10 7.97 -11.83 -19.96
N LYS A 11 6.68 -11.45 -19.92
CA LYS A 11 6.15 -10.57 -18.87
C LYS A 11 6.21 -11.21 -17.49
N ILE A 12 5.95 -12.51 -17.37
CA ILE A 12 6.12 -13.25 -16.11
C ILE A 12 7.57 -13.22 -15.64
N ILE A 13 8.53 -13.46 -16.54
CA ILE A 13 9.96 -13.40 -16.23
C ILE A 13 10.36 -12.00 -15.77
N VAL A 14 9.90 -10.94 -16.47
CA VAL A 14 10.17 -9.55 -16.07
C VAL A 14 9.64 -9.25 -14.68
N VAL A 15 8.45 -9.75 -14.33
CA VAL A 15 7.89 -9.61 -12.97
C VAL A 15 8.79 -10.31 -11.95
N LEU A 16 9.23 -11.53 -12.20
CA LEU A 16 10.09 -12.27 -11.26
C LEU A 16 11.43 -11.58 -11.05
N ILE A 17 12.07 -11.12 -12.13
CA ILE A 17 13.33 -10.35 -12.06
C ILE A 17 13.11 -9.03 -11.31
N SER A 18 12.06 -8.30 -11.62
CA SER A 18 11.76 -7.03 -10.96
C SER A 18 11.43 -7.25 -9.48
N THR A 19 10.75 -8.35 -9.13
CA THR A 19 10.51 -8.73 -7.73
C THR A 19 11.83 -9.01 -7.02
N TYR A 20 12.74 -9.75 -7.66
CA TYR A 20 14.08 -9.98 -7.11
C TYR A 20 14.84 -8.66 -6.87
N LEU A 21 14.88 -7.75 -7.85
CA LEU A 21 15.54 -6.46 -7.73
C LEU A 21 14.90 -5.56 -6.66
N PHE A 22 13.57 -5.61 -6.53
CA PHE A 22 12.84 -4.93 -5.47
C PHE A 22 13.24 -5.43 -4.08
N LEU A 23 13.27 -6.75 -3.88
CA LEU A 23 13.70 -7.36 -2.62
C LEU A 23 15.18 -7.08 -2.32
N LEU A 24 16.03 -7.05 -3.34
CA LEU A 24 17.44 -6.65 -3.23
C LEU A 24 17.55 -5.19 -2.77
N GLY A 25 16.78 -4.28 -3.39
CA GLY A 25 16.72 -2.87 -2.99
C GLY A 25 16.32 -2.68 -1.52
N ILE A 26 15.31 -3.41 -1.03
CA ILE A 26 14.90 -3.36 0.39
C ILE A 26 16.02 -3.83 1.32
N LYS A 27 16.70 -4.93 0.97
CA LYS A 27 17.81 -5.46 1.77
C LYS A 27 18.98 -4.47 1.83
N LEU A 28 19.38 -3.91 0.69
CA LEU A 28 20.45 -2.91 0.61
C LEU A 28 20.07 -1.62 1.36
N LEU A 29 18.81 -1.20 1.28
CA LEU A 29 18.30 -0.06 2.03
C LEU A 29 18.43 -0.29 3.55
N GLY A 30 17.96 -1.44 4.04
CA GLY A 30 18.11 -1.82 5.45
C GLY A 30 19.58 -1.94 5.88
N HIS A 31 20.46 -2.43 5.00
CA HIS A 31 21.91 -2.45 5.26
C HIS A 31 22.50 -1.04 5.35
N SER A 32 22.16 -0.15 4.41
CA SER A 32 22.65 1.22 4.38
C SER A 32 22.30 1.98 5.65
N PHE A 33 21.09 1.81 6.21
CA PHE A 33 20.69 2.44 7.46
C PHE A 33 21.53 1.99 8.66
N LYS A 34 21.90 0.70 8.73
CA LYS A 34 22.80 0.22 9.79
C LYS A 34 24.19 0.84 9.70
N LEU A 35 24.64 1.18 8.50
CA LEU A 35 25.93 1.84 8.26
C LEU A 35 25.93 3.35 8.61
N PHE A 36 24.78 3.98 8.83
CA PHE A 36 24.71 5.39 9.25
C PHE A 36 24.98 5.59 10.75
N GLY A 37 24.96 4.52 11.56
CA GLY A 37 25.25 4.56 13.00
C GLY A 37 24.14 5.16 13.87
N GLU A 38 24.39 5.21 15.18
CA GLU A 38 23.38 5.54 16.21
C GLU A 38 22.82 6.97 16.09
N GLY A 39 23.63 7.95 15.66
CA GLY A 39 23.20 9.35 15.58
C GLY A 39 22.13 9.63 14.50
N PHE A 40 22.13 8.89 13.39
CA PHE A 40 21.06 8.99 12.38
C PHE A 40 19.76 8.35 12.87
N ALA A 41 19.87 7.20 13.56
CA ALA A 41 18.72 6.55 14.17
C ALA A 41 18.09 7.45 15.25
N GLU A 42 18.89 8.09 16.10
CA GLU A 42 18.40 9.05 17.11
C GLU A 42 17.69 10.25 16.49
N ALA A 43 18.23 10.84 15.42
CA ALA A 43 17.57 11.94 14.72
C ALA A 43 16.21 11.54 14.11
N MET A 44 16.10 10.33 13.56
CA MET A 44 14.84 9.78 13.06
C MET A 44 13.85 9.44 14.17
N LEU A 45 14.32 8.95 15.31
CA LEU A 45 13.48 8.68 16.48
C LEU A 45 12.92 9.97 17.08
N GLN A 46 13.71 11.04 17.16
CA GLN A 46 13.24 12.34 17.63
C GLN A 46 12.17 12.92 16.69
N MET A 47 12.34 12.78 15.38
CA MET A 47 11.37 13.26 14.39
C MET A 47 10.08 12.42 14.33
N THR A 48 10.11 11.18 14.80
CA THR A 48 8.96 10.24 14.83
C THR A 48 8.37 10.03 16.23
N SER A 49 8.82 10.78 17.23
CA SER A 49 8.36 10.64 18.63
C SER A 49 6.88 10.93 18.82
N ASN A 50 6.25 11.65 17.89
CA ASN A 50 4.82 11.94 17.90
C ASN A 50 4.08 10.94 16.97
N PRO A 51 3.25 10.04 17.51
CA PRO A 51 2.50 9.08 16.69
C PRO A 51 1.56 9.72 15.68
N LEU A 52 1.00 10.90 15.98
CA LEU A 52 0.17 11.64 15.03
C LEU A 52 1.02 12.12 13.86
N ALA A 53 2.23 12.62 14.11
CA ALA A 53 3.18 12.97 13.05
C ALA A 53 3.52 11.73 12.20
N GLY A 54 3.68 10.56 12.81
CA GLY A 54 3.83 9.30 12.09
C GLY A 54 2.65 9.00 11.15
N LEU A 55 1.42 9.11 11.65
CA LEU A 55 0.20 8.94 10.84
C LEU A 55 0.18 9.91 9.64
N LEU A 56 0.44 11.19 9.91
CA LEU A 56 0.48 12.25 8.90
C LEU A 56 1.57 12.02 7.85
N MET A 57 2.76 11.57 8.28
CA MET A 57 3.87 11.20 7.40
C MET A 57 3.48 10.04 6.47
N GLY A 58 2.77 9.03 6.98
CA GLY A 58 2.28 7.92 6.18
C GLY A 58 1.31 8.34 5.06
N ILE A 59 0.39 9.26 5.39
CA ILE A 59 -0.56 9.85 4.43
C ILE A 59 0.21 10.57 3.33
N VAL A 60 1.10 11.49 3.69
CA VAL A 60 1.87 12.31 2.74
C VAL A 60 2.77 11.45 1.87
N ALA A 61 3.55 10.56 2.50
CA ALA A 61 4.51 9.72 1.79
C ALA A 61 3.79 8.85 0.75
N THR A 62 2.68 8.22 1.13
CA THR A 62 1.91 7.42 0.18
C THR A 62 1.22 8.26 -0.88
N SER A 63 0.75 9.45 -0.55
CA SER A 63 0.13 10.38 -1.50
C SER A 63 1.10 10.80 -2.60
N LEU A 64 2.35 11.10 -2.21
CA LEU A 64 3.42 11.49 -3.11
C LEU A 64 3.92 10.31 -3.95
N ILE A 65 4.17 9.17 -3.30
CA ILE A 65 4.67 7.95 -3.95
C ILE A 65 3.57 7.25 -4.78
N GLN A 66 2.30 7.51 -4.44
CA GLN A 66 1.09 6.86 -4.98
C GLN A 66 1.04 5.34 -4.82
N SER A 67 1.77 4.81 -3.83
CA SER A 67 1.82 3.37 -3.57
C SER A 67 2.07 3.07 -2.10
N SER A 68 1.01 2.65 -1.40
CA SER A 68 1.08 2.28 0.03
C SER A 68 1.94 1.06 0.28
N SER A 69 2.03 0.13 -0.67
CA SER A 69 2.93 -1.01 -0.57
C SER A 69 4.39 -0.57 -0.58
N THR A 70 4.75 0.46 -1.36
CA THR A 70 6.10 1.05 -1.33
C THR A 70 6.37 1.72 0.00
N THR A 71 5.46 2.61 0.44
CA THR A 71 5.60 3.34 1.71
C THR A 71 5.75 2.36 2.87
N THR A 72 4.90 1.34 2.93
CA THR A 72 4.97 0.31 3.97
C THR A 72 6.25 -0.51 3.88
N SER A 73 6.74 -0.83 2.67
CA SER A 73 8.01 -1.54 2.49
C SER A 73 9.21 -0.72 2.95
N ILE A 74 9.19 0.61 2.76
CA ILE A 74 10.20 1.52 3.31
C ILE A 74 10.15 1.50 4.84
N VAL A 75 8.96 1.60 5.45
CA VAL A 75 8.79 1.51 6.90
C VAL A 75 9.32 0.18 7.44
N VAL A 76 8.99 -0.94 6.77
CA VAL A 76 9.53 -2.27 7.08
C VAL A 76 11.06 -2.30 7.00
N GLY A 77 11.65 -1.69 5.98
CA GLY A 77 13.10 -1.57 5.82
C GLY A 77 13.77 -0.72 6.91
N LEU A 78 13.15 0.41 7.29
CA LEU A 78 13.60 1.28 8.37
C LEU A 78 13.58 0.56 9.73
N VAL A 79 12.51 -0.18 10.01
CA VAL A 79 12.41 -1.00 11.24
C VAL A 79 13.43 -2.14 11.22
N ALA A 80 13.65 -2.77 10.07
CA ALA A 80 14.68 -3.80 9.96
C ALA A 80 16.12 -3.27 10.14
N GLY A 81 16.32 -2.00 9.77
CA GLY A 81 17.55 -1.23 9.93
C GLY A 81 17.74 -0.60 11.30
N ASP A 82 16.83 -0.86 12.26
CA ASP A 82 16.82 -0.28 13.61
C ASP A 82 16.68 1.27 13.63
N ALA A 83 16.31 1.87 12.49
CA ALA A 83 16.11 3.31 12.35
C ALA A 83 14.72 3.78 12.79
N LEU A 84 13.77 2.84 12.94
CA LEU A 84 12.41 3.12 13.37
C LEU A 84 11.93 2.02 14.32
N THR A 85 11.21 2.40 15.38
CA THR A 85 10.63 1.43 16.32
C THR A 85 9.24 0.96 15.86
N LEU A 86 8.81 -0.21 16.35
CA LEU A 86 7.49 -0.76 16.07
C LEU A 86 6.34 0.20 16.44
N PRO A 87 6.30 0.85 17.63
CA PRO A 87 5.23 1.77 17.98
C PRO A 87 5.16 3.00 17.06
N ASN A 88 6.31 3.46 16.52
CA ASN A 88 6.34 4.59 15.60
C ASN A 88 5.99 4.17 14.16
N ALA A 89 6.25 2.92 13.79
CA ALA A 89 5.94 2.37 12.48
C ALA A 89 4.43 2.16 12.26
N ILE A 90 3.70 1.70 13.27
CA ILE A 90 2.26 1.39 13.16
C ILE A 90 1.43 2.61 12.69
N PRO A 91 1.56 3.81 13.28
CA PRO A 91 0.91 5.01 12.77
C PRO A 91 1.23 5.32 11.32
N ILE A 92 2.50 5.19 10.89
CA ILE A 92 2.89 5.46 9.50
C ILE A 92 2.17 4.49 8.56
N VAL A 93 2.08 3.21 8.92
CA VAL A 93 1.34 2.20 8.15
C VAL A 93 -0.15 2.49 8.08
N MET A 94 -0.77 2.92 9.19
CA MET A 94 -2.17 3.37 9.19
C MET A 94 -2.38 4.55 8.23
N GLY A 95 -1.45 5.51 8.24
CA GLY A 95 -1.48 6.68 7.36
C GLY A 95 -1.29 6.31 5.90
N ALA A 96 -0.41 5.35 5.62
CA ALA A 96 -0.18 4.85 4.28
C ALA A 96 -1.45 4.25 3.64
N ASN A 97 -2.31 3.60 4.42
CA ASN A 97 -3.60 3.11 3.91
C ASN A 97 -4.50 4.25 3.44
N ILE A 98 -4.55 5.37 4.17
CA ILE A 98 -5.33 6.55 3.75
C ILE A 98 -4.76 7.15 2.46
N GLY A 99 -3.43 7.28 2.32
CA GLY A 99 -2.84 7.95 1.16
C GLY A 99 -2.97 7.23 -0.19
N THR A 100 -3.47 5.99 -0.23
CA THR A 100 -3.54 5.13 -1.45
C THR A 100 -4.50 5.67 -2.53
N THR A 101 -5.30 6.67 -2.19
CA THR A 101 -6.59 6.97 -2.82
C THR A 101 -6.51 8.06 -3.88
N ILE A 102 -5.40 8.82 -3.93
CA ILE A 102 -5.17 9.87 -4.93
C ILE A 102 -5.33 9.34 -6.36
N THR A 103 -4.80 8.15 -6.66
CA THR A 103 -4.90 7.56 -8.00
C THR A 103 -6.35 7.28 -8.40
N ASN A 104 -7.18 6.78 -7.48
CA ASN A 104 -8.59 6.51 -7.73
C ASN A 104 -9.34 7.82 -8.03
N THR A 105 -9.09 8.86 -7.23
CA THR A 105 -9.69 10.18 -7.44
C THR A 105 -9.34 10.75 -8.81
N LEU A 106 -8.06 10.66 -9.23
CA LEU A 106 -7.64 11.10 -10.56
C LEU A 106 -8.38 10.37 -11.70
N VAL A 107 -8.56 9.05 -11.59
CA VAL A 107 -9.31 8.26 -12.58
C VAL A 107 -10.76 8.71 -12.67
N SER A 108 -11.40 9.00 -11.54
CA SER A 108 -12.80 9.45 -11.52
C SER A 108 -13.02 10.81 -12.19
N LEU A 109 -12.01 11.70 -12.18
CA LEU A 109 -12.06 12.99 -12.87
C LEU A 109 -12.14 12.84 -14.40
N GLY A 110 -11.75 11.69 -14.96
CA GLY A 110 -11.95 11.39 -16.38
C GLY A 110 -13.43 11.38 -16.81
N HIS A 111 -14.36 11.21 -15.86
CA HIS A 111 -15.80 11.18 -16.12
C HIS A 111 -16.49 12.54 -15.90
N ILE A 112 -15.74 13.60 -15.60
CA ILE A 112 -16.24 14.94 -15.25
C ILE A 112 -17.22 15.54 -16.29
N ALA A 113 -17.10 15.16 -17.55
CA ALA A 113 -17.93 15.67 -18.65
C ALA A 113 -19.42 15.33 -18.48
N ASN A 114 -19.75 14.20 -17.81
CA ASN A 114 -21.12 13.78 -17.56
C ASN A 114 -21.38 13.70 -16.06
N LYS A 115 -22.29 14.53 -15.54
CA LYS A 115 -22.60 14.62 -14.11
C LYS A 115 -23.00 13.28 -13.49
N VAL A 116 -23.79 12.47 -14.21
CA VAL A 116 -24.27 11.18 -13.70
C VAL A 116 -23.14 10.17 -13.63
N GLU A 117 -22.32 10.10 -14.69
CA GLU A 117 -21.15 9.22 -14.71
C GLU A 117 -20.12 9.63 -13.68
N PHE A 118 -19.81 10.93 -13.60
CA PHE A 118 -18.91 11.49 -12.61
C PHE A 118 -19.35 11.16 -11.19
N LYS A 119 -20.63 11.37 -10.84
CA LYS A 119 -21.17 11.02 -9.51
C LYS A 119 -20.90 9.55 -9.18
N ARG A 120 -21.19 8.63 -10.11
CA ARG A 120 -20.98 7.19 -9.88
C ARG A 120 -19.49 6.84 -9.76
N ALA A 121 -18.66 7.34 -10.67
CA ALA A 121 -17.21 7.13 -10.68
C ALA A 121 -16.54 7.69 -9.42
N PHE A 122 -16.91 8.91 -9.01
CA PHE A 122 -16.36 9.57 -7.83
C PHE A 122 -16.82 8.90 -6.53
N SER A 123 -18.08 8.45 -6.44
CA SER A 123 -18.53 7.67 -5.29
C SER A 123 -17.72 6.37 -5.16
N ALA A 124 -17.46 5.70 -6.28
CA ALA A 124 -16.66 4.47 -6.31
C ALA A 124 -15.18 4.71 -5.98
N SER A 125 -14.63 5.88 -6.33
CA SER A 125 -13.22 6.19 -6.06
C SER A 125 -12.94 6.43 -4.58
N VAL A 126 -13.87 7.10 -3.88
CA VAL A 126 -13.67 7.53 -2.48
C VAL A 126 -14.25 6.59 -1.42
N VAL A 127 -14.98 5.54 -1.81
CA VAL A 127 -15.59 4.61 -0.82
C VAL A 127 -14.55 3.86 0.00
N HIS A 128 -13.41 3.53 -0.61
CA HIS A 128 -12.26 2.93 0.07
C HIS A 128 -11.64 3.90 1.09
N ASP A 129 -11.59 5.18 0.74
CA ASP A 129 -11.06 6.26 1.59
C ASP A 129 -11.90 6.40 2.84
N PHE A 130 -13.23 6.47 2.69
CA PHE A 130 -14.12 6.59 3.85
C PHE A 130 -14.02 5.38 4.76
N PHE A 131 -13.82 4.18 4.21
CA PHE A 131 -13.53 3.01 5.02
C PHE A 131 -12.23 3.19 5.83
N ASN A 132 -11.13 3.55 5.16
CA ASN A 132 -9.83 3.72 5.83
C ASN A 132 -9.85 4.86 6.85
N ILE A 133 -10.47 6.00 6.52
CA ILE A 133 -10.60 7.14 7.42
C ILE A 133 -11.42 6.74 8.65
N CYS A 134 -12.56 6.07 8.49
CA CYS A 134 -13.34 5.59 9.63
C CYS A 134 -12.54 4.59 10.48
N ALA A 135 -11.81 3.68 9.86
CA ALA A 135 -10.95 2.71 10.55
C ALA A 135 -9.83 3.39 11.35
N VAL A 136 -9.13 4.37 10.76
CA VAL A 136 -8.09 5.14 11.45
C VAL A 136 -8.67 5.98 12.58
N LEU A 137 -9.79 6.69 12.36
CA LEU A 137 -10.43 7.50 13.40
C LEU A 137 -10.83 6.67 14.63
N LEU A 138 -11.24 5.41 14.41
CA LEU A 138 -11.54 4.49 15.50
C LEU A 138 -10.28 3.89 16.13
N PHE A 139 -9.38 3.32 15.32
CA PHE A 139 -8.30 2.48 15.83
C PHE A 139 -7.05 3.23 16.21
N PHE A 140 -6.75 4.39 15.61
CA PHE A 140 -5.59 5.17 16.00
C PHE A 140 -5.61 5.55 17.49
N PRO A 141 -6.66 6.18 18.06
CA PRO A 141 -6.68 6.51 19.49
C PRO A 141 -6.69 5.25 20.39
N LEU A 142 -7.34 4.17 19.94
CA LEU A 142 -7.34 2.90 20.66
C LEU A 142 -5.96 2.24 20.67
N GLU A 143 -5.24 2.32 19.56
CA GLU A 143 -3.88 1.80 19.45
C GLU A 143 -2.93 2.59 20.34
N MET A 144 -3.05 3.92 20.38
CA MET A 144 -2.23 4.77 21.25
C MET A 144 -2.43 4.49 22.74
N LYS A 145 -3.62 4.02 23.14
CA LYS A 145 -3.94 3.74 24.54
C LYS A 145 -3.70 2.28 24.94
N PHE A 146 -4.02 1.33 24.05
CA PHE A 146 -4.10 -0.09 24.39
C PHE A 146 -3.07 -0.96 23.66
N HIS A 147 -2.48 -0.46 22.57
CA HIS A 147 -1.56 -1.19 21.70
C HIS A 147 -2.14 -2.54 21.23
N PHE A 148 -3.43 -2.57 20.91
CA PHE A 148 -4.14 -3.83 20.65
C PHE A 148 -3.82 -4.40 19.27
N ILE A 149 -3.56 -3.56 18.27
CA ILE A 149 -3.06 -4.00 16.95
C ILE A 149 -1.64 -4.51 17.11
N GLN A 150 -0.78 -3.77 17.81
CA GLN A 150 0.59 -4.21 18.09
C GLN A 150 0.61 -5.57 18.80
N LYS A 151 -0.13 -5.73 19.90
CA LYS A 151 -0.20 -6.99 20.66
C LYS A 151 -0.69 -8.15 19.81
N SER A 152 -1.74 -7.93 19.00
CA SER A 152 -2.28 -8.95 18.10
C SER A 152 -1.27 -9.35 17.01
N ALA A 153 -0.52 -8.37 16.48
CA ALA A 153 0.51 -8.61 15.48
C ALA A 153 1.71 -9.37 16.06
N VAL A 154 2.10 -9.10 17.31
CA VAL A 154 3.15 -9.86 18.02
C VAL A 154 2.73 -11.32 18.19
N ILE A 155 1.50 -11.57 18.66
CA ILE A 155 0.97 -12.95 18.81
C ILE A 155 1.00 -13.69 17.46
N LEU A 156 0.58 -13.02 16.37
CA LEU A 156 0.62 -13.61 15.03
C LEU A 156 2.06 -13.87 14.57
N GLN A 157 2.99 -12.97 14.87
CA GLN A 157 4.40 -13.10 14.52
C GLN A 157 5.09 -14.23 15.28
N GLU A 158 4.83 -14.38 16.58
CA GLU A 158 5.34 -15.47 17.40
C GLU A 158 4.85 -16.81 16.88
N GLY A 159 3.53 -16.95 16.64
CA GLY A 159 2.94 -18.15 16.06
C GLY A 159 3.51 -18.50 14.68
N PHE A 160 3.70 -17.49 13.83
CA PHE A 160 4.32 -17.67 12.51
C PHE A 160 5.79 -18.12 12.61
N SER A 161 6.53 -17.62 13.59
CA SER A 161 7.94 -18.00 13.79
C SER A 161 8.08 -19.41 14.35
N VAL A 162 7.23 -19.81 15.29
CA VAL A 162 7.15 -21.18 15.82
C VAL A 162 6.79 -22.17 14.72
N ALA A 163 5.92 -21.80 13.79
CA ALA A 163 5.56 -22.62 12.62
C ALA A 163 6.67 -22.71 11.56
N GLY A 164 7.86 -22.15 11.81
CA GLY A 164 8.98 -22.14 10.86
C GLY A 164 8.80 -21.16 9.70
N GLY A 165 7.84 -20.23 9.75
CA GLY A 165 7.56 -19.30 8.67
C GLY A 165 8.74 -18.39 8.31
N MET A 166 9.57 -18.02 9.29
CA MET A 166 10.82 -17.29 9.06
C MET A 166 11.84 -18.13 8.27
N THR A 167 11.86 -19.45 8.50
CA THR A 167 12.77 -20.38 7.82
C THR A 167 12.29 -20.77 6.41
N PHE A 168 10.99 -20.67 6.13
CA PHE A 168 10.39 -21.00 4.82
C PHE A 168 10.86 -20.05 3.69
N PHE A 169 11.28 -18.83 4.02
CA PHE A 169 11.82 -17.83 3.07
C PHE A 169 13.34 -17.64 3.16
N ASN A 170 14.04 -18.47 3.92
CA ASN A 170 15.51 -18.49 3.97
C ASN A 170 16.21 -18.67 2.60
N PRO A 171 15.60 -19.35 1.58
CA PRO A 171 16.18 -19.40 0.23
C PRO A 171 16.42 -18.02 -0.40
N LEU A 172 15.62 -17.00 -0.05
CA LEU A 172 15.83 -15.64 -0.57
C LEU A 172 17.18 -15.06 -0.15
N LYS A 173 17.67 -15.39 1.06
CA LYS A 173 18.99 -14.96 1.53
C LYS A 173 20.09 -15.55 0.65
N PHE A 174 19.96 -16.81 0.26
CA PHE A 174 20.93 -17.46 -0.63
C PHE A 174 20.97 -16.80 -2.01
N VAL A 175 19.82 -16.37 -2.54
CA VAL A 175 19.75 -15.69 -3.84
C VAL A 175 20.22 -14.24 -3.74
N LEU A 176 19.86 -13.51 -2.67
CA LEU A 176 20.12 -12.07 -2.53
C LEU A 176 21.53 -11.76 -2.01
N ASN A 177 22.08 -12.55 -1.07
CA ASN A 177 23.34 -12.25 -0.41
C ASN A 177 24.55 -12.11 -1.35
N PRO A 178 24.72 -12.95 -2.39
CA PRO A 178 25.83 -12.78 -3.33
C PRO A 178 25.78 -11.41 -4.02
N ALA A 179 24.58 -10.94 -4.40
CA ALA A 179 24.40 -9.63 -5.00
C ALA A 179 24.64 -8.50 -4.00
N ILE A 180 24.19 -8.65 -2.75
CA ILE A 180 24.44 -7.68 -1.67
C ILE A 180 25.94 -7.51 -1.44
N GLN A 181 26.66 -8.60 -1.19
CA GLN A 181 28.11 -8.55 -0.93
C GLN A 181 28.90 -7.99 -2.13
N PHE A 182 28.46 -8.29 -3.35
CA PHE A 182 29.05 -7.71 -4.54
C PHE A 182 28.85 -6.19 -4.58
N ILE A 183 27.63 -5.72 -4.31
CA ILE A 183 27.32 -4.29 -4.28
C ILE A 183 28.04 -3.59 -3.13
N ASP A 184 28.08 -4.17 -1.92
CA ASP A 184 28.78 -3.58 -0.78
C ASP A 184 30.27 -3.36 -1.10
N ARG A 185 30.95 -4.37 -1.67
CA ARG A 185 32.36 -4.23 -2.10
C ARG A 185 32.59 -3.14 -3.15
N LEU A 186 31.60 -2.87 -4.01
CA LEU A 186 31.68 -1.79 -4.99
C LEU A 186 31.59 -0.41 -4.33
N PHE A 187 30.84 -0.29 -3.24
CA PHE A 187 30.58 0.98 -2.55
C PHE A 187 31.53 1.22 -1.36
N GLU A 188 32.11 0.19 -0.75
CA GLU A 188 33.00 0.26 0.42
C GLU A 188 34.17 1.24 0.25
N ASN A 189 34.72 1.36 -0.96
CA ASN A 189 35.88 2.22 -1.24
C ASN A 189 35.49 3.65 -1.67
N LEU A 190 34.20 3.96 -1.75
CA LEU A 190 33.72 5.28 -2.16
C LEU A 190 33.54 6.20 -0.94
N PRO A 191 33.86 7.50 -1.07
CA PRO A 191 33.49 8.46 -0.04
C PRO A 191 31.97 8.50 0.11
N TYR A 192 31.48 8.62 1.34
CA TYR A 192 30.04 8.62 1.65
C TYR A 192 29.31 7.34 1.22
N ALA A 193 29.98 6.19 1.26
CA ALA A 193 29.45 4.87 0.88
C ALA A 193 28.01 4.62 1.37
N SER A 194 27.70 4.90 2.64
CA SER A 194 26.37 4.69 3.22
C SER A 194 25.27 5.52 2.52
N ILE A 195 25.54 6.78 2.20
CA ILE A 195 24.60 7.67 1.50
C ILE A 195 24.42 7.22 0.04
N LEU A 196 25.53 6.91 -0.64
CA LEU A 196 25.48 6.46 -2.03
C LEU A 196 24.74 5.12 -2.16
N LEU A 197 25.00 4.19 -1.23
CA LEU A 197 24.31 2.91 -1.17
C LEU A 197 22.83 3.08 -0.90
N MET A 198 22.46 3.98 0.01
CA MET A 198 21.05 4.32 0.29
C MET A 198 20.35 4.87 -0.96
N ILE A 199 20.95 5.84 -1.64
CA ILE A 199 20.40 6.42 -2.89
C ILE A 199 20.25 5.34 -3.96
N PHE A 200 21.29 4.52 -4.16
CA PHE A 200 21.25 3.41 -5.11
C PHE A 200 20.14 2.41 -4.77
N SER A 201 19.99 2.07 -3.48
CA SER A 201 18.95 1.16 -2.99
C SER A 201 17.54 1.71 -3.27
N PHE A 202 17.33 3.01 -3.06
CA PHE A 202 16.07 3.66 -3.40
C PHE A 202 15.81 3.61 -4.90
N ILE A 203 16.77 3.98 -5.74
CA ILE A 203 16.62 3.94 -7.21
C ILE A 203 16.28 2.52 -7.68
N LEU A 204 17.01 1.52 -7.17
CA LEU A 204 16.78 0.12 -7.51
C LEU A 204 15.38 -0.34 -7.07
N MET A 205 15.00 -0.05 -5.83
CA MET A 205 13.69 -0.42 -5.27
C MET A 205 12.54 0.24 -6.04
N PHE A 206 12.57 1.56 -6.23
CA PHE A 206 11.50 2.29 -6.94
C PHE A 206 11.47 1.94 -8.44
N GLY A 207 12.63 1.79 -9.07
CA GLY A 207 12.74 1.37 -10.47
C GLY A 207 12.13 0.00 -10.68
N ALA A 208 12.55 -0.99 -9.88
CA ALA A 208 12.02 -2.34 -9.91
C ALA A 208 10.49 -2.37 -9.69
N LEU A 209 10.00 -1.64 -8.68
CA LEU A 209 8.57 -1.56 -8.42
C LEU A 209 7.79 -0.93 -9.58
N SER A 210 8.32 0.13 -10.19
CA SER A 210 7.71 0.78 -11.35
C SER A 210 7.57 -0.19 -12.53
N TYR A 211 8.58 -1.05 -12.77
CA TYR A 211 8.53 -2.09 -13.80
C TYR A 211 7.51 -3.20 -13.47
N ILE A 212 7.38 -3.60 -12.20
CA ILE A 212 6.33 -4.54 -11.75
C ILE A 212 4.96 -3.96 -12.12
N ILE A 213 4.68 -2.72 -11.72
CA ILE A 213 3.39 -2.05 -11.96
C ILE A 213 3.09 -1.94 -13.46
N LYS A 214 4.05 -1.49 -14.26
CA LYS A 214 3.89 -1.31 -15.71
C LYS A 214 3.60 -2.65 -16.42
N THR A 215 4.33 -3.70 -16.04
CA THR A 215 4.21 -5.04 -16.65
C THR A 215 2.88 -5.69 -16.26
N MET A 216 2.51 -5.61 -14.98
CA MET A 216 1.24 -6.15 -14.48
C MET A 216 0.03 -5.48 -15.10
N ARG A 217 0.07 -4.15 -15.25
CA ARG A 217 -0.99 -3.40 -15.94
C ARG A 217 -1.20 -3.97 -17.35
N SER A 218 -0.13 -4.19 -18.12
CA SER A 218 -0.21 -4.75 -19.47
C SER A 218 -0.75 -6.19 -19.52
N LEU A 219 -0.55 -7.00 -18.47
CA LEU A 219 -1.08 -8.36 -18.38
C LEU A 219 -2.59 -8.41 -18.07
N VAL A 220 -3.09 -7.42 -17.34
CA VAL A 220 -4.46 -7.42 -16.83
C VAL A 220 -5.44 -6.72 -17.78
N LEU A 221 -5.02 -5.64 -18.46
CA LEU A 221 -5.92 -4.78 -19.24
C LEU A 221 -6.71 -5.50 -20.35
N ASN A 222 -6.15 -6.54 -20.98
CA ASN A 222 -6.79 -7.22 -22.12
C ASN A 222 -7.81 -8.31 -21.74
N LYS A 223 -8.06 -8.56 -20.44
CA LYS A 223 -8.91 -9.68 -19.97
C LYS A 223 -10.12 -9.26 -19.13
N LEU A 224 -10.30 -7.97 -18.88
CA LEU A 224 -11.24 -7.49 -17.87
C LEU A 224 -12.70 -7.57 -18.33
N GLU A 225 -12.99 -7.37 -19.61
CA GLU A 225 -14.36 -7.39 -20.15
C GLU A 225 -15.09 -8.73 -19.91
N ILE A 226 -14.38 -9.85 -19.92
CA ILE A 226 -14.95 -11.20 -19.74
C ILE A 226 -15.17 -11.56 -18.26
N ILE A 227 -14.37 -10.99 -17.35
CA ILE A 227 -14.38 -11.36 -15.92
C ILE A 227 -15.51 -10.65 -15.15
N ILE A 228 -15.92 -9.47 -15.62
CA ILE A 228 -16.84 -8.56 -14.93
C ILE A 228 -18.27 -9.13 -14.82
N ASN A 229 -18.76 -9.87 -15.81
CA ASN A 229 -20.18 -10.28 -15.86
C ASN A 229 -20.49 -11.69 -15.30
N SER A 230 -19.50 -12.57 -15.09
CA SER A 230 -19.79 -13.96 -14.67
C SER A 230 -19.35 -14.32 -13.24
N TYR A 231 -18.35 -13.64 -12.67
CA TYR A 231 -17.75 -14.06 -11.39
C TYR A 231 -17.55 -12.94 -10.35
N LEU A 232 -17.39 -11.69 -10.80
CA LEU A 232 -16.91 -10.61 -9.96
C LEU A 232 -17.89 -10.12 -8.88
N PHE A 233 -19.21 -10.14 -9.17
CA PHE A 233 -20.22 -9.51 -8.31
C PHE A 233 -21.43 -10.41 -7.99
N LYS A 234 -21.26 -11.74 -8.06
CA LYS A 234 -22.33 -12.69 -7.74
C LYS A 234 -22.78 -12.58 -6.28
N ASN A 235 -21.82 -12.37 -5.38
CA ASN A 235 -22.04 -12.06 -3.96
C ASN A 235 -20.82 -11.32 -3.38
N ASP A 236 -20.97 -10.78 -2.17
CA ASP A 236 -19.93 -9.98 -1.53
C ASP A 236 -18.64 -10.76 -1.27
N ILE A 237 -18.74 -12.06 -0.98
CA ILE A 237 -17.56 -12.91 -0.73
C ILE A 237 -16.75 -13.07 -2.02
N SER A 238 -17.41 -13.31 -3.15
CA SER A 238 -16.74 -13.40 -4.45
C SER A 238 -16.04 -12.07 -4.80
N GLY A 239 -16.71 -10.94 -4.57
CA GLY A 239 -16.10 -9.63 -4.74
C GLY A 239 -14.86 -9.44 -3.85
N PHE A 240 -14.96 -9.79 -2.57
CA PHE A 240 -13.87 -9.71 -1.61
C PHE A 240 -12.67 -10.60 -1.99
N VAL A 241 -12.90 -11.89 -2.26
CA VAL A 241 -11.84 -12.83 -2.66
C VAL A 241 -11.20 -12.38 -3.96
N PHE A 242 -11.99 -11.91 -4.93
CA PHE A 242 -11.44 -11.42 -6.18
C PHE A 242 -10.60 -10.15 -5.98
N GLY A 243 -11.00 -9.25 -5.08
CA GLY A 243 -10.19 -8.10 -4.67
C GLY A 243 -8.83 -8.52 -4.11
N ILE A 244 -8.80 -9.49 -3.20
CA ILE A 244 -7.57 -10.06 -2.64
C ILE A 244 -6.68 -10.59 -3.77
N LEU A 245 -7.21 -11.50 -4.57
CA LEU A 245 -6.45 -12.16 -5.62
C LEU A 245 -5.93 -11.14 -6.63
N MET A 246 -6.77 -10.24 -7.11
CA MET A 246 -6.35 -9.22 -8.06
C MET A 246 -5.25 -8.33 -7.50
N THR A 247 -5.33 -7.89 -6.25
CA THR A 247 -4.25 -7.09 -5.68
C THR A 247 -2.99 -7.91 -5.43
N ILE A 248 -3.08 -9.19 -5.06
CA ILE A 248 -1.89 -10.06 -4.98
C ILE A 248 -1.22 -10.21 -6.35
N PHE A 249 -2.02 -10.39 -7.41
CA PHE A 249 -1.49 -10.51 -8.77
C PHE A 249 -0.93 -9.19 -9.29
N VAL A 250 -1.64 -8.08 -9.07
CA VAL A 250 -1.26 -6.74 -9.57
C VAL A 250 -0.19 -6.08 -8.69
N GLN A 251 -0.05 -6.51 -7.43
CA GLN A 251 0.81 -5.92 -6.39
C GLN A 251 0.50 -4.44 -6.06
N SER A 252 -0.66 -3.94 -6.50
CA SER A 252 -1.11 -2.56 -6.27
C SER A 252 -2.62 -2.53 -6.09
N SER A 253 -3.06 -2.12 -4.90
CA SER A 253 -4.48 -1.89 -4.62
C SER A 253 -5.00 -0.71 -5.41
N SER A 254 -4.26 0.39 -5.54
CA SER A 254 -4.71 1.57 -6.30
C SER A 254 -5.00 1.23 -7.76
N VAL A 255 -4.15 0.44 -8.43
CA VAL A 255 -4.43 -0.08 -9.78
C VAL A 255 -5.63 -1.02 -9.78
N THR A 256 -5.71 -1.92 -8.80
CA THR A 256 -6.82 -2.88 -8.67
C THR A 256 -8.16 -2.14 -8.53
N THR A 257 -8.28 -1.22 -7.59
CA THR A 257 -9.51 -0.44 -7.34
C THR A 257 -9.84 0.52 -8.48
N SER A 258 -8.82 1.14 -9.10
CA SER A 258 -9.02 2.09 -10.21
C SER A 258 -9.67 1.46 -11.44
N ILE A 259 -9.43 0.17 -11.70
CA ILE A 259 -10.03 -0.54 -12.85
C ILE A 259 -11.56 -0.56 -12.78
N ILE A 260 -12.14 -0.54 -11.58
CA ILE A 260 -13.59 -0.64 -11.39
C ILE A 260 -14.28 0.74 -11.51
N ILE A 261 -13.54 1.83 -11.39
CA ILE A 261 -14.08 3.20 -11.41
C ILE A 261 -14.77 3.53 -12.75
N PRO A 262 -14.20 3.24 -13.94
CA PRO A 262 -14.89 3.47 -15.20
C PRO A 262 -16.18 2.67 -15.36
N LEU A 263 -16.22 1.45 -14.82
CA LEU A 263 -17.42 0.60 -14.84
C LEU A 263 -18.52 1.18 -13.95
N ALA A 264 -18.15 1.76 -12.80
CA ALA A 264 -19.07 2.51 -11.95
C ALA A 264 -19.58 3.74 -12.69
N GLY A 265 -18.67 4.49 -13.33
CA GLY A 265 -18.98 5.64 -14.18
C GLY A 265 -20.02 5.31 -15.24
N ALA A 266 -19.82 4.24 -15.99
CA ALA A 266 -20.75 3.72 -17.00
C ALA A 266 -22.07 3.17 -16.40
N GLY A 267 -22.08 2.80 -15.12
CA GLY A 267 -23.25 2.28 -14.41
C GLY A 267 -23.39 0.77 -14.43
N PHE A 268 -22.36 0.04 -14.89
CA PHE A 268 -22.36 -1.43 -14.87
C PHE A 268 -22.27 -2.01 -13.45
N VAL A 269 -21.74 -1.23 -12.51
CA VAL A 269 -21.55 -1.63 -11.12
C VAL A 269 -21.95 -0.52 -10.16
N THR A 270 -22.48 -0.89 -9.01
CA THR A 270 -22.84 0.03 -7.94
C THR A 270 -21.74 0.11 -6.89
N VAL A 271 -21.65 1.24 -6.17
CA VAL A 271 -20.71 1.42 -5.04
C VAL A 271 -20.83 0.28 -4.01
N ARG A 272 -22.05 -0.22 -3.80
CA ARG A 272 -22.32 -1.34 -2.89
C ARG A 272 -21.68 -2.66 -3.34
N GLN A 273 -21.66 -2.92 -4.65
CA GLN A 273 -20.98 -4.10 -5.22
C GLN A 273 -19.45 -3.93 -5.22
N ILE A 274 -18.97 -2.70 -5.33
CA ILE A 274 -17.54 -2.37 -5.31
C ILE A 274 -16.95 -2.48 -3.91
N PHE A 275 -17.75 -2.18 -2.87
CA PHE A 275 -17.27 -2.11 -1.50
C PHE A 275 -16.55 -3.41 -1.04
N PRO A 276 -17.14 -4.62 -1.12
CA PRO A 276 -16.42 -5.85 -0.76
C PRO A 276 -15.13 -6.06 -1.56
N TYR A 277 -15.13 -5.73 -2.86
CA TYR A 277 -13.95 -5.81 -3.71
C TYR A 277 -12.83 -4.89 -3.24
N THR A 278 -13.13 -3.64 -2.87
CA THR A 278 -12.14 -2.70 -2.34
C THR A 278 -11.56 -3.15 -0.99
N LEU A 279 -12.37 -3.76 -0.13
CA LEU A 279 -11.88 -4.35 1.13
C LEU A 279 -10.92 -5.52 0.87
N GLY A 280 -11.26 -6.36 -0.12
CA GLY A 280 -10.38 -7.43 -0.55
C GLY A 280 -9.05 -6.91 -1.09
N ALA A 281 -9.09 -5.88 -1.94
CA ALA A 281 -7.89 -5.23 -2.46
C ALA A 281 -7.00 -4.66 -1.33
N ASN A 282 -7.62 -4.10 -0.28
CA ASN A 282 -6.90 -3.61 0.89
C ASN A 282 -6.12 -4.74 1.60
N ILE A 283 -6.77 -5.89 1.82
CA ILE A 283 -6.11 -7.09 2.36
C ILE A 283 -5.01 -7.58 1.43
N GLY A 284 -5.25 -7.64 0.12
CA GLY A 284 -4.24 -8.09 -0.84
C GLY A 284 -2.95 -7.25 -0.82
N THR A 285 -3.05 -5.95 -0.52
CA THR A 285 -1.88 -5.04 -0.43
C THR A 285 -0.91 -5.44 0.67
N THR A 286 -1.41 -6.05 1.75
CA THR A 286 -0.61 -6.47 2.91
C THR A 286 0.39 -7.58 2.54
N VAL A 287 0.11 -8.35 1.48
CA VAL A 287 1.02 -9.41 1.01
C VAL A 287 2.37 -8.83 0.59
N THR A 288 2.40 -7.67 -0.06
CA THR A 288 3.66 -7.02 -0.44
C THR A 288 4.48 -6.63 0.79
N ALA A 289 3.84 -6.08 1.82
CA ALA A 289 4.49 -5.73 3.08
C ALA A 289 5.02 -6.97 3.82
N ILE A 290 4.25 -8.06 3.82
CA ILE A 290 4.68 -9.35 4.40
C ILE A 290 5.90 -9.88 3.65
N LEU A 291 5.89 -9.90 2.31
CA LEU A 291 7.03 -10.34 1.51
C LEU A 291 8.28 -9.46 1.76
N ALA A 292 8.11 -8.14 1.81
CA ALA A 292 9.18 -7.21 2.18
C ALA A 292 9.76 -7.54 3.55
N ALA A 293 8.91 -7.73 4.56
CA ALA A 293 9.33 -8.03 5.92
C ALA A 293 10.04 -9.38 6.05
N LEU A 294 9.54 -10.41 5.38
CA LEU A 294 10.18 -11.73 5.34
C LEU A 294 11.55 -11.68 4.65
N ALA A 295 11.71 -10.84 3.63
CA ALA A 295 13.02 -10.63 3.01
C ALA A 295 14.00 -9.96 3.99
N THR A 296 13.54 -9.13 4.93
CA THR A 296 14.43 -8.54 5.94
C THR A 296 14.97 -9.54 6.94
N GLN A 297 14.23 -10.64 7.23
CA GLN A 297 14.53 -11.60 8.30
C GLN A 297 14.55 -10.95 9.70
N ASN A 298 13.92 -9.79 9.86
CA ASN A 298 13.79 -9.11 11.13
C ASN A 298 12.37 -9.36 11.70
N VAL A 299 12.31 -9.91 12.91
CA VAL A 299 11.06 -10.22 13.64
C VAL A 299 10.19 -8.98 13.84
N VAL A 300 10.79 -7.84 14.17
CA VAL A 300 10.08 -6.57 14.37
C VAL A 300 9.49 -6.09 13.04
N ALA A 301 10.23 -6.22 11.94
CA ALA A 301 9.75 -5.88 10.60
C ALA A 301 8.56 -6.74 10.16
N VAL A 302 8.57 -8.04 10.48
CA VAL A 302 7.42 -8.94 10.27
C VAL A 302 6.22 -8.52 11.12
N THR A 303 6.47 -8.09 12.36
CA THR A 303 5.41 -7.56 13.24
C THR A 303 4.77 -6.30 12.66
N VAL A 304 5.52 -5.42 11.99
CA VAL A 304 4.96 -4.25 11.28
C VAL A 304 4.04 -4.69 10.14
N ALA A 305 4.47 -5.64 9.32
CA ALA A 305 3.66 -6.17 8.22
C ALA A 305 2.37 -6.86 8.73
N PHE A 306 2.45 -7.58 9.86
CA PHE A 306 1.26 -8.13 10.49
C PHE A 306 0.39 -7.08 11.17
N SER A 307 0.96 -6.00 11.69
CA SER A 307 0.18 -4.86 12.18
C SER A 307 -0.65 -4.24 11.05
N HIS A 308 -0.09 -4.15 9.84
CA HIS A 308 -0.82 -3.73 8.64
C HIS A 308 -2.00 -4.66 8.32
N LEU A 309 -1.77 -5.97 8.36
CA LEU A 309 -2.80 -6.98 8.11
C LEU A 309 -3.90 -6.93 9.18
N ILE A 310 -3.53 -6.91 10.46
CA ILE A 310 -4.47 -6.87 11.58
C ILE A 310 -5.30 -5.59 11.56
N PHE A 311 -4.71 -4.43 11.29
CA PHE A 311 -5.45 -3.17 11.13
C PHE A 311 -6.55 -3.31 10.06
N ASN A 312 -6.23 -3.89 8.91
CA ASN A 312 -7.19 -4.08 7.83
C ASN A 312 -8.27 -5.12 8.18
N ILE A 313 -7.89 -6.24 8.80
CA ILE A 313 -8.84 -7.26 9.26
C ILE A 313 -9.82 -6.68 10.28
N PHE A 314 -9.32 -5.98 11.31
CA PHE A 314 -10.16 -5.34 12.31
C PHE A 314 -11.06 -4.27 11.68
N GLY A 315 -10.53 -3.51 10.71
CA GLY A 315 -11.32 -2.55 9.93
C GLY A 315 -12.50 -3.22 9.25
N ILE A 316 -12.27 -4.34 8.58
CA ILE A 316 -13.32 -5.11 7.91
C ILE A 316 -14.32 -5.67 8.94
N VAL A 317 -13.84 -6.28 10.02
CA VAL A 317 -14.70 -6.86 11.06
C VAL A 317 -15.66 -5.82 11.65
N VAL A 318 -15.20 -4.58 11.85
CA VAL A 318 -16.02 -3.49 12.41
C VAL A 318 -16.87 -2.80 11.34
N PHE A 319 -16.27 -2.41 10.21
CA PHE A 319 -16.91 -1.53 9.23
C PHE A 319 -17.61 -2.25 8.09
N TYR A 320 -17.44 -3.56 7.90
CA TYR A 320 -18.25 -4.30 6.94
C TYR A 320 -19.71 -4.48 7.42
N PRO A 321 -19.99 -4.83 8.69
CA PRO A 321 -21.35 -4.73 9.24
C PRO A 321 -21.91 -3.31 9.18
N LEU A 322 -21.06 -2.30 9.46
CA LEU A 322 -21.40 -0.88 9.42
C LEU A 322 -21.19 -0.24 8.04
N ARG A 323 -21.16 -1.04 6.96
CA ARG A 323 -20.84 -0.58 5.59
C ARG A 323 -21.73 0.53 5.06
N ALA A 324 -22.93 0.69 5.63
CA ALA A 324 -23.82 1.80 5.29
C ALA A 324 -23.15 3.16 5.49
N LEU A 325 -22.28 3.31 6.50
CA LEU A 325 -21.61 4.56 6.81
C LEU A 325 -20.58 4.97 5.72
N PRO A 326 -19.54 4.17 5.39
CA PRO A 326 -18.62 4.53 4.31
C PRO A 326 -19.31 4.73 2.96
N ILE A 327 -20.30 3.88 2.64
CA ILE A 327 -21.06 3.99 1.39
C ILE A 327 -21.87 5.29 1.35
N PHE A 328 -22.59 5.62 2.43
CA PHE A 328 -23.36 6.87 2.51
C PHE A 328 -22.46 8.10 2.35
N LEU A 329 -21.33 8.17 3.08
CA LEU A 329 -20.40 9.28 3.01
C LEU A 329 -19.83 9.46 1.59
N SER A 330 -19.49 8.35 0.92
CA SER A 330 -18.99 8.38 -0.46
C SER A 330 -20.00 8.96 -1.45
N ILE A 331 -21.26 8.52 -1.37
CA ILE A 331 -22.35 9.00 -2.23
C ILE A 331 -22.68 10.47 -1.92
N PHE A 332 -22.77 10.84 -0.64
CA PHE A 332 -23.07 12.20 -0.22
C PHE A 332 -22.04 13.20 -0.76
N ILE A 333 -20.76 12.89 -0.61
CA ILE A 333 -19.68 13.75 -1.11
C ILE A 333 -19.66 13.80 -2.65
N ALA A 334 -19.91 12.67 -3.33
CA ALA A 334 -20.01 12.66 -4.79
C ALA A 334 -21.21 13.46 -5.32
N GLU A 335 -22.36 13.43 -4.63
CA GLU A 335 -23.51 14.27 -4.95
C GLU A 335 -23.15 15.75 -4.89
N LYS A 336 -22.51 16.18 -3.80
CA LYS A 336 -22.04 17.56 -3.66
C LYS A 336 -21.00 17.92 -4.71
N ALA A 337 -20.06 17.03 -5.02
CA ALA A 337 -19.04 17.26 -6.03
C ALA A 337 -19.64 17.40 -7.45
N SER A 338 -20.67 16.62 -7.76
CA SER A 338 -21.34 16.64 -9.08
C SER A 338 -22.34 17.79 -9.27
N ALA A 339 -22.70 18.52 -8.21
CA ALA A 339 -23.74 19.54 -8.26
C ALA A 339 -23.35 20.75 -9.12
N SER A 340 -22.11 21.23 -9.00
CA SER A 340 -21.59 22.37 -9.75
C SER A 340 -20.08 22.30 -9.93
N THR A 341 -19.53 22.95 -10.96
CA THR A 341 -18.07 23.06 -11.17
C THR A 341 -17.36 23.70 -9.98
N ARG A 342 -18.00 24.65 -9.30
CA ARG A 342 -17.46 25.27 -8.08
C ARG A 342 -17.40 24.27 -6.94
N SER A 343 -18.46 23.51 -6.72
CA SER A 343 -18.52 22.46 -5.68
C SER A 343 -17.49 21.36 -5.94
N LEU A 344 -17.31 20.97 -7.21
CA LEU A 344 -16.26 20.05 -7.62
C LEU A 344 -14.88 20.59 -7.26
N LEU A 345 -14.56 21.82 -7.68
CA LEU A 345 -13.26 22.44 -7.40
C LEU A 345 -13.00 22.50 -5.90
N VAL A 346 -13.98 22.92 -5.10
CA VAL A 346 -13.86 22.97 -3.64
C VAL A 346 -13.58 21.58 -3.07
N ILE A 347 -14.35 20.56 -3.46
CA ILE A 347 -14.19 19.21 -2.90
C ILE A 347 -12.87 18.57 -3.34
N VAL A 348 -12.47 18.72 -4.60
CA VAL A 348 -11.18 18.21 -5.09
C VAL A 348 -10.02 18.93 -4.42
N VAL A 349 -10.10 20.26 -4.26
CA VAL A 349 -9.07 21.04 -3.56
C VAL A 349 -9.01 20.63 -2.08
N VAL A 350 -10.13 20.55 -1.37
CA VAL A 350 -10.17 20.10 0.03
C VAL A 350 -9.62 18.68 0.16
N TYR A 351 -9.96 17.79 -0.76
CA TYR A 351 -9.48 16.42 -0.77
C TYR A 351 -7.96 16.35 -1.01
N ILE A 352 -7.44 17.10 -1.99
CA ILE A 352 -5.99 17.21 -2.23
C ILE A 352 -5.32 17.80 -0.98
N LEU A 353 -5.86 18.89 -0.44
CA LEU A 353 -5.35 19.51 0.77
C LEU A 353 -5.37 18.56 1.96
N LEU A 354 -6.34 17.65 2.10
CA LEU A 354 -6.33 16.65 3.17
C LEU A 354 -5.08 15.74 3.14
N HIS A 355 -4.49 15.52 1.95
CA HIS A 355 -3.28 14.73 1.78
C HIS A 355 -2.00 15.55 1.98
N PHE A 356 -2.04 16.88 1.78
CA PHE A 356 -0.87 17.77 1.81
C PHE A 356 -0.82 18.75 3.00
N ILE A 357 -1.95 19.10 3.62
CA ILE A 357 -2.03 19.83 4.91
C ILE A 357 -1.19 19.14 5.99
N PRO A 358 -1.15 17.80 6.09
CA PRO A 358 -0.28 17.11 7.03
C PRO A 358 1.20 17.54 6.92
N ILE A 359 1.67 17.99 5.74
CA ILE A 359 3.04 18.49 5.56
C ILE A 359 3.32 19.70 6.45
N ALA A 360 2.35 20.62 6.58
CA ALA A 360 2.54 21.79 7.45
C ALA A 360 2.76 21.36 8.91
N PHE A 361 2.01 20.37 9.39
CA PHE A 361 2.13 19.83 10.75
C PHE A 361 3.39 18.96 10.98
N LEU A 362 4.16 18.64 9.94
CA LEU A 362 5.43 17.91 10.08
C LEU A 362 6.64 18.85 10.28
N PHE A 363 6.50 20.13 9.93
CA PHE A 363 7.57 21.13 9.99
C PHE A 363 7.38 22.18 11.10
N PHE A 364 6.28 22.11 11.85
CA PHE A 364 5.96 22.91 13.04
C PHE A 364 5.64 21.97 14.20
#